data_AF-A0A2V7YL00-F1
#
_entry.id   AF-A0A2V7YL00-F1
#
_cell.length_a   1.000
_cell.length_b   1.000
_cell.length_c   1.000
_cell.angle_alpha   90.00
_cell.angle_beta   90.00
_cell.angle_gamma   90.00
#
_symmetry.space_group_name_H-M   'P 1'
#
loop_
_entity.id
_entity.type
_entity.pdbx_description
1 polymer ?
#
loop_
_entity_poly.entity_id
_entity_poly.type
_entity_poly.pdbx_seq_one_letter_code
_entity_poly.pdbx_strand_id
1 'polypeptide(L)'
;MASPGEYPSIGTCAAVSDAQVTDARMDKTLGKRFVEGKSVPAASVTTSSDVAAWARTGVLDALRRAGVATKSPAPVLRISLDQINTTENVLHRAGYEGRLTISGELVSTRGTSCWKNHFDGSAENYGYAGSVENYQETLNHALDRAMIRLLSSPEFKSAACSCS
;
A
#
# COMPACT_ATOMS: atom_id res chain seq x y z
N MET A 1 -11.85 0.02 -2.34
CA MET A 1 -11.16 -1.13 -2.97
C MET A 1 -11.19 -0.96 -4.47
N ALA A 2 -10.03 -1.06 -5.11
CA ALA A 2 -9.90 -1.04 -6.56
C ALA A 2 -10.75 -2.14 -7.22
N SER A 3 -11.35 -1.82 -8.36
CA SER A 3 -12.16 -2.78 -9.12
C SER A 3 -11.27 -3.85 -9.75
N PRO A 4 -11.74 -5.11 -9.93
CA PRO A 4 -10.92 -6.20 -10.49
C PRO A 4 -10.24 -5.91 -11.85
N GLY A 5 -10.75 -4.94 -12.63
CA GLY A 5 -10.15 -4.51 -13.90
C GLY A 5 -9.00 -3.49 -13.80
N GLU A 6 -8.67 -2.99 -12.61
CA GLU A 6 -7.62 -1.97 -12.42
C GLU A 6 -6.23 -2.58 -12.18
N TYR A 7 -6.17 -3.85 -11.80
CA TYR A 7 -4.90 -4.56 -11.62
C TYR A 7 -4.36 -5.07 -12.94
N PRO A 8 -3.08 -4.81 -13.27
CA PRO A 8 -2.48 -5.35 -14.48
C PRO A 8 -2.38 -6.87 -14.36
N SER A 9 -2.71 -7.59 -15.44
CA SER A 9 -2.36 -9.01 -15.53
C SER A 9 -0.86 -9.14 -15.67
N ILE A 10 -0.25 -9.85 -14.73
CA ILE A 10 1.15 -10.21 -14.79
C ILE A 10 1.22 -11.58 -15.49
N GLY A 11 2.16 -11.76 -16.43
CA GLY A 11 2.27 -13.00 -17.21
C GLY A 11 2.37 -14.25 -16.33
N THR A 12 1.98 -15.41 -16.89
CA THR A 12 1.86 -16.70 -16.17
C THR A 12 3.14 -17.22 -15.52
N CYS A 13 4.29 -16.62 -15.83
CA CYS A 13 5.58 -16.95 -15.24
C CYS A 13 5.81 -16.36 -13.83
N ALA A 14 5.10 -15.29 -13.47
CA ALA A 14 5.38 -14.58 -12.24
C ALA A 14 4.95 -15.39 -11.02
N ALA A 15 5.86 -15.52 -10.05
CA ALA A 15 5.57 -16.20 -8.81
C ALA A 15 6.29 -15.57 -7.63
N VAL A 16 5.64 -15.62 -6.47
CA VAL A 16 6.24 -15.30 -5.18
C VAL A 16 5.94 -16.43 -4.18
N SER A 17 6.80 -16.63 -3.20
CA SER A 17 6.57 -17.61 -2.13
C SER A 17 5.81 -17.00 -0.97
N ASP A 18 6.07 -15.72 -0.68
CA ASP A 18 5.38 -14.93 0.34
C ASP A 18 5.53 -13.43 0.05
N ALA A 19 4.68 -12.63 0.71
CA ALA A 19 4.82 -11.20 0.86
C ALA A 19 5.13 -10.87 2.33
N GLN A 20 6.33 -10.34 2.57
CA GLN A 20 6.77 -9.85 3.87
C GLN A 20 6.59 -8.34 3.91
N VAL A 21 5.86 -7.82 4.90
CA VAL A 21 5.63 -6.38 5.04
C VAL A 21 6.17 -5.90 6.38
N THR A 22 6.84 -4.75 6.36
CA THR A 22 7.38 -4.09 7.55
C THR A 22 6.93 -2.64 7.61
N ASP A 23 6.61 -2.15 8.80
CA ASP A 23 6.31 -0.74 9.03
C ASP A 23 7.60 0.01 9.39
N ALA A 24 8.28 0.55 8.38
CA ALA A 24 9.55 1.27 8.51
C ALA A 24 9.40 2.75 8.87
N ARG A 25 8.16 3.25 9.03
CA ARG A 25 7.90 4.65 9.37
C ARG A 25 8.53 4.98 10.73
N MET A 26 9.24 6.10 10.82
CA MET A 26 9.71 6.60 12.12
C MET A 26 8.57 7.20 12.94
N ASP A 27 7.69 7.95 12.29
CA ASP A 27 6.45 8.47 12.89
C ASP A 27 5.29 7.49 12.64
N LYS A 28 4.70 6.98 13.72
CA LYS A 28 3.56 6.04 13.65
C LYS A 28 2.21 6.73 13.51
N THR A 29 2.18 8.06 13.58
CA THR A 29 0.98 8.85 13.26
C THR A 29 0.52 8.52 11.84
N LEU A 30 -0.77 8.28 11.68
CA LEU A 30 -1.38 8.03 10.37
C LEU A 30 -1.67 9.32 9.62
N GLY A 31 -1.87 10.43 10.32
CA GLY A 31 -2.23 11.69 9.70
C GLY A 31 -2.74 12.74 10.67
N LYS A 32 -3.48 13.71 10.15
CA LYS A 32 -4.00 14.86 10.91
C LYS A 32 -5.44 15.20 10.52
N ARG A 33 -6.22 15.61 11.51
CA ARG A 33 -7.55 16.21 11.34
C ARG A 33 -7.47 17.70 11.63
N PHE A 34 -8.04 18.52 10.77
CA PHE A 34 -8.09 19.96 10.96
C PHE A 34 -9.43 20.55 10.49
N VAL A 35 -9.68 21.78 10.92
CA VAL A 35 -10.82 22.57 10.45
C VAL A 35 -10.26 23.73 9.63
N GLU A 36 -10.53 23.73 8.33
CA GLU A 36 -10.10 24.82 7.46
C GLU A 36 -10.64 26.17 7.93
N GLY A 37 -9.80 27.21 7.85
CA GLY A 37 -10.14 28.56 8.28
C GLY A 37 -10.18 28.78 9.80
N LYS A 38 -9.84 27.78 10.62
CA LYS A 38 -9.70 27.95 12.08
C LYS A 38 -8.27 27.71 12.53
N SER A 39 -7.78 28.55 13.44
CA SER A 39 -6.45 28.42 14.07
C SER A 39 -6.43 27.38 15.21
N VAL A 40 -7.19 26.30 15.07
CA VAL A 40 -7.17 25.18 16.05
C VAL A 40 -6.01 24.24 15.66
N PRO A 41 -5.18 23.80 16.61
CA PRO A 41 -4.17 22.79 16.32
C PRO A 41 -4.79 21.54 15.69
N ALA A 42 -4.17 21.04 14.62
CA ALA A 42 -4.61 19.81 13.99
C ALA A 42 -4.46 18.64 14.96
N ALA A 43 -5.50 17.81 15.10
CA ALA A 43 -5.47 16.62 15.93
C ALA A 43 -4.77 15.48 15.19
N SER A 44 -3.81 14.83 15.84
CA SER A 44 -3.14 13.65 15.27
C SER A 44 -4.12 12.48 15.14
N VAL A 45 -4.00 11.75 14.03
CA VAL A 45 -4.73 10.52 13.75
C VAL A 45 -3.78 9.36 13.98
N THR A 46 -4.16 8.44 14.88
CA THR A 46 -3.34 7.27 15.24
C THR A 46 -4.17 6.00 15.16
N THR A 47 -3.50 4.84 15.21
CA THR A 47 -4.16 3.54 15.30
C THR A 47 -3.44 2.66 16.30
N SER A 48 -4.19 1.75 16.94
CA SER A 48 -3.65 0.64 17.72
C SER A 48 -3.52 -0.65 16.90
N SER A 49 -4.01 -0.66 15.66
CA SER A 49 -3.95 -1.81 14.77
C SER A 49 -2.55 -2.03 14.22
N ASP A 50 -2.23 -3.29 13.90
CA ASP A 50 -1.00 -3.64 13.22
C ASP A 50 -1.05 -3.20 11.74
N VAL A 51 -0.34 -2.13 11.44
CA VAL A 51 -0.27 -1.53 10.10
C VAL A 51 0.46 -2.44 9.11
N ALA A 52 1.47 -3.19 9.56
CA ALA A 52 2.19 -4.13 8.69
C ALA A 52 1.29 -5.32 8.31
N ALA A 53 0.51 -5.85 9.26
CA ALA A 53 -0.46 -6.92 9.00
C ALA A 53 -1.60 -6.46 8.05
N TRP A 54 -2.10 -5.24 8.23
CA TRP A 54 -3.07 -4.62 7.32
C TRP A 54 -2.52 -4.53 5.89
N ALA A 55 -1.33 -3.95 5.73
CA ALA A 55 -0.71 -3.80 4.43
C ALA A 55 -0.37 -5.14 3.78
N ARG A 56 0.09 -6.12 4.56
CA ARG A 56 0.34 -7.50 4.06
C ARG A 56 -0.91 -8.11 3.45
N THR A 57 -2.06 -7.91 4.09
CA THR A 57 -3.34 -8.39 3.56
C THR A 57 -3.66 -7.75 2.21
N GLY A 58 -3.49 -6.43 2.09
CA GLY A 58 -3.68 -5.70 0.84
C GLY A 58 -2.70 -6.11 -0.27
N VAL A 59 -1.42 -6.30 0.05
CA VAL A 59 -0.39 -6.75 -0.89
C VAL A 59 -0.71 -8.14 -1.44
N LEU A 60 -1.11 -9.09 -0.58
CA LEU A 60 -1.48 -10.44 -1.00
C LEU A 60 -2.74 -10.42 -1.89
N ASP A 61 -3.73 -9.57 -1.57
CA ASP A 61 -4.92 -9.43 -2.42
C ASP A 61 -4.57 -8.85 -3.80
N ALA A 62 -3.70 -7.83 -3.84
CA ALA A 62 -3.20 -7.22 -5.08
C ALA A 62 -2.45 -8.23 -5.96
N LEU A 63 -1.54 -9.02 -5.38
CA LEU A 63 -0.80 -10.07 -6.08
C LEU A 63 -1.76 -11.12 -6.68
N ARG A 64 -2.74 -11.56 -5.89
CA ARG A 64 -3.77 -12.51 -6.33
C ARG A 64 -4.59 -11.95 -7.49
N ARG A 65 -5.03 -10.69 -7.41
CA ARG A 65 -5.79 -10.02 -8.49
C ARG A 65 -4.98 -9.85 -9.76
N ALA A 66 -3.68 -9.62 -9.65
CA ALA A 66 -2.76 -9.54 -10.78
C ALA A 66 -2.36 -10.90 -11.38
N GLY A 67 -2.83 -12.02 -10.79
CA GLY A 67 -2.53 -13.37 -11.28
C GLY A 67 -1.14 -13.89 -10.91
N VAL A 68 -0.45 -13.27 -9.95
CA VAL A 68 0.85 -13.75 -9.45
C VAL A 68 0.63 -15.06 -8.69
N ALA A 69 1.32 -16.13 -9.10
CA ALA A 69 1.21 -17.41 -8.41
C ALA A 69 1.90 -17.35 -7.05
N THR A 70 1.23 -17.84 -6.00
CA THR A 70 1.87 -18.07 -4.70
C THR A 70 2.31 -19.52 -4.60
N LYS A 71 3.62 -19.80 -4.70
CA LYS A 71 4.17 -21.16 -4.68
C LYS A 71 5.57 -21.19 -4.08
N SER A 72 6.01 -22.37 -3.64
CA SER A 72 7.38 -22.62 -3.21
C SER A 72 7.99 -23.74 -4.06
N PRO A 73 9.24 -23.61 -4.54
CA PRO A 73 10.15 -22.48 -4.36
C PRO A 73 9.80 -21.29 -5.27
N ALA A 74 9.89 -20.07 -4.74
CA ALA A 74 9.81 -18.81 -5.48
C ALA A 74 10.41 -17.65 -4.65
N PRO A 75 10.75 -16.51 -5.27
CA PRO A 75 11.23 -15.33 -4.57
C PRO A 75 10.24 -14.79 -3.52
N VAL A 76 10.74 -14.12 -2.49
CA VAL A 76 9.93 -13.41 -1.49
C VAL A 76 9.82 -11.94 -1.89
N LEU A 77 8.60 -11.40 -1.90
CA LEU A 77 8.39 -9.96 -2.04
C LEU A 77 8.45 -9.30 -0.66
N ARG A 78 9.45 -8.46 -0.44
CA ARG A 78 9.56 -7.62 0.75
C ARG A 78 9.01 -6.24 0.46
N ILE A 79 8.09 -5.76 1.29
CA ILE A 79 7.54 -4.41 1.24
C ILE A 79 7.90 -3.69 2.54
N SER A 80 8.42 -2.48 2.39
CA SER A 80 8.58 -1.51 3.47
C SER A 80 7.53 -0.43 3.31
N LEU A 81 6.76 -0.15 4.37
CA LEU A 81 5.91 1.02 4.45
C LEU A 81 6.76 2.19 4.93
N ASP A 82 7.12 3.08 4.02
CA ASP A 82 8.05 4.18 4.30
C ASP A 82 7.33 5.42 4.80
N GLN A 83 6.11 5.66 4.29
CA GLN A 83 5.27 6.77 4.71
C GLN A 83 3.78 6.39 4.64
N ILE A 84 3.01 6.86 5.62
CA ILE A 84 1.55 6.91 5.58
C ILE A 84 1.15 8.28 6.11
N ASN A 85 0.30 8.99 5.37
CA ASN A 85 -0.25 10.26 5.79
C ASN A 85 -1.70 10.38 5.36
N THR A 86 -2.57 10.78 6.28
CA THR A 86 -3.95 11.15 6.01
C THR A 86 -4.22 12.58 6.43
N THR A 87 -5.07 13.27 5.68
CA THR A 87 -5.60 14.57 6.05
C THR A 87 -7.12 14.47 6.08
N GLU A 88 -7.73 14.96 7.15
CA GLU A 88 -9.18 15.13 7.25
C GLU A 88 -9.50 16.62 7.41
N ASN A 89 -10.24 17.19 6.46
CA ASN A 89 -10.84 18.53 6.57
C ASN A 89 -12.30 18.39 7.00
N VAL A 90 -12.66 18.92 8.17
CA VAL A 90 -13.98 18.72 8.81
C VAL A 90 -15.06 19.70 8.32
N LEU A 91 -14.77 20.59 7.37
CA LEU A 91 -15.69 21.63 6.92
C LEU A 91 -16.78 21.10 5.95
N HIS A 92 -18.05 21.04 6.37
CA HIS A 92 -19.23 20.71 5.54
C HIS A 92 -19.06 19.44 4.66
N ARG A 93 -19.21 18.27 5.30
CA ARG A 93 -18.77 16.92 4.87
C ARG A 93 -17.25 16.80 4.92
N ALA A 94 -16.77 15.76 5.59
CA ALA A 94 -15.34 15.60 5.78
C ALA A 94 -14.69 15.08 4.50
N GLY A 95 -13.71 15.83 3.99
CA GLY A 95 -12.82 15.40 2.93
C GLY A 95 -11.63 14.65 3.54
N TYR A 96 -11.32 13.49 3.00
CA TYR A 96 -10.21 12.64 3.38
C TYR A 96 -9.23 12.56 2.22
N GLU A 97 -7.96 12.85 2.47
CA GLU A 97 -6.88 12.49 1.54
C GLU A 97 -5.96 11.50 2.24
N GLY A 98 -5.47 10.52 1.49
CA GLY A 98 -4.51 9.54 1.96
C GLY A 98 -3.35 9.45 0.98
N ARG A 99 -2.14 9.36 1.52
CA ARG A 99 -0.91 9.12 0.78
C ARG A 99 -0.11 8.04 1.48
N LEU A 100 0.45 7.13 0.71
CA LEU A 100 1.34 6.08 1.19
C LEU A 100 2.49 5.89 0.21
N THR A 101 3.67 5.66 0.76
CA THR A 101 4.89 5.35 0.01
C THR A 101 5.37 3.98 0.45
N ILE A 102 5.66 3.12 -0.52
CA ILE A 102 6.21 1.79 -0.29
C ILE A 102 7.52 1.59 -1.03
N SER A 103 8.44 0.88 -0.41
CA SER A 103 9.60 0.30 -1.09
C SER A 103 9.40 -1.20 -1.24
N GLY A 104 9.46 -1.69 -2.47
CA GLY A 104 9.40 -3.11 -2.78
C GLY A 104 10.77 -3.66 -3.10
N GLU A 105 11.04 -4.89 -2.68
CA GLU A 105 12.23 -5.67 -3.01
C GLU A 105 11.84 -7.12 -3.28
N LEU A 106 12.33 -7.70 -4.38
CA LEU A 106 12.13 -9.11 -4.69
C LEU A 106 13.42 -9.86 -4.37
N VAL A 107 13.35 -10.81 -3.44
CA VAL A 107 14.50 -11.55 -2.93
C VAL A 107 14.43 -13.00 -3.36
N SER A 108 15.46 -13.48 -4.05
CA SER A 108 15.54 -14.85 -4.55
C SER A 108 15.55 -15.90 -3.43
N THR A 109 15.41 -17.18 -3.78
CA THR A 109 15.50 -18.26 -2.79
C THR A 109 16.87 -18.37 -2.13
N ARG A 110 17.90 -17.75 -2.73
CA ARG A 110 19.26 -17.66 -2.20
C ARG A 110 19.52 -16.41 -1.36
N GLY A 111 18.52 -15.54 -1.18
CA GLY A 111 18.65 -14.30 -0.43
C GLY A 111 19.19 -13.11 -1.23
N THR A 112 19.35 -13.24 -2.55
CA THR A 112 19.86 -12.15 -3.40
C THR A 112 18.72 -11.24 -3.85
N SER A 113 18.91 -9.92 -3.75
CA SER A 113 17.98 -8.93 -4.30
C SER A 113 18.00 -8.96 -5.82
N CYS A 114 16.87 -9.32 -6.44
CA CYS A 114 16.69 -9.35 -7.88
C CYS A 114 16.12 -8.04 -8.43
N TRP A 115 15.39 -7.31 -7.59
CA TRP A 115 14.69 -6.09 -7.96
C TRP A 115 14.40 -5.29 -6.71
N LYS A 116 14.48 -3.96 -6.82
CA LYS A 116 14.09 -3.03 -5.78
C LYS A 116 13.60 -1.73 -6.39
N ASN A 117 12.49 -1.20 -5.91
CA ASN A 117 11.99 0.11 -6.32
C ASN A 117 11.05 0.73 -5.26
N HIS A 118 10.65 1.98 -5.44
CA HIS A 118 9.69 2.67 -4.58
C HIS A 118 8.45 3.12 -5.38
N PHE A 119 7.30 3.15 -4.73
CA PHE A 119 6.03 3.53 -5.33
C PHE A 119 5.18 4.33 -4.35
N ASP A 120 4.56 5.38 -4.89
CA ASP A 120 3.58 6.18 -4.17
C ASP A 120 2.17 5.81 -4.60
N GLY A 121 1.25 5.83 -3.64
CA GLY A 121 -0.18 5.75 -3.85
C GLY A 121 -0.88 6.87 -3.10
N SER A 122 -1.93 7.43 -3.71
CA SER A 122 -2.76 8.45 -3.08
C SER A 122 -4.22 8.21 -3.40
N ALA A 123 -5.12 8.56 -2.50
CA ALA A 123 -6.55 8.49 -2.70
C ALA A 123 -7.28 9.59 -1.94
N GLU A 124 -8.51 9.85 -2.37
CA GLU A 124 -9.41 10.81 -1.75
C GLU A 124 -10.74 10.12 -1.46
N ASN A 125 -11.40 10.54 -0.38
CA ASN A 125 -12.74 10.08 -0.03
C ASN A 125 -13.54 11.22 0.64
N TYR A 126 -14.85 11.09 0.67
CA TYR A 126 -15.76 12.06 1.28
C TYR A 126 -16.77 11.37 2.17
N GLY A 127 -17.01 11.89 3.38
CA GLY A 127 -18.06 11.34 4.24
C GLY A 127 -18.24 12.05 5.57
N TYR A 128 -18.64 11.29 6.59
CA TYR A 128 -18.79 11.81 7.95
C TYR A 128 -17.43 12.10 8.58
N ALA A 129 -17.36 13.15 9.37
CA ALA A 129 -16.15 13.53 10.10
C ALA A 129 -15.77 12.45 11.13
N GLY A 130 -14.49 12.13 11.18
CA GLY A 130 -13.90 11.10 12.03
C GLY A 130 -14.40 9.68 11.87
N SER A 131 -14.92 9.34 10.69
CA SER A 131 -15.28 7.96 10.36
C SER A 131 -14.01 7.13 10.14
N VAL A 132 -13.91 6.05 10.92
CA VAL A 132 -12.84 5.06 10.80
C VAL A 132 -12.90 4.39 9.42
N GLU A 133 -14.11 4.12 8.93
CA GLU A 133 -14.36 3.51 7.64
C GLU A 133 -13.81 4.38 6.52
N ASN A 134 -14.02 5.69 6.56
CA ASN A 134 -13.50 6.61 5.54
C ASN A 134 -11.97 6.67 5.55
N TYR A 135 -11.33 6.69 6.73
CA TYR A 135 -9.86 6.60 6.81
C TYR A 135 -9.33 5.30 6.23
N GLN A 136 -9.93 4.17 6.62
CA GLN A 136 -9.53 2.85 6.15
C GLN A 136 -9.73 2.71 4.65
N GLU A 137 -10.87 3.13 4.12
CA GLU A 137 -11.15 3.11 2.70
C GLU A 137 -10.14 3.96 1.92
N THR A 138 -9.87 5.18 2.39
CA THR A 138 -8.89 6.08 1.75
C THR A 138 -7.50 5.45 1.71
N LEU A 139 -7.04 4.87 2.83
CA LEU A 139 -5.74 4.20 2.89
C LEU A 139 -5.70 2.92 2.06
N ASN A 140 -6.79 2.15 2.01
CA ASN A 140 -6.91 0.96 1.16
C ASN A 140 -6.77 1.34 -0.32
N HIS A 141 -7.46 2.38 -0.77
CA HIS A 141 -7.35 2.85 -2.15
C HIS A 141 -5.96 3.41 -2.47
N ALA A 142 -5.31 4.08 -1.51
CA ALA A 142 -3.92 4.52 -1.69
C ALA A 142 -2.95 3.34 -1.83
N LEU A 143 -3.09 2.30 -0.98
CA LEU A 143 -2.30 1.08 -1.08
C LEU A 143 -2.56 0.33 -2.40
N ASP A 144 -3.83 0.19 -2.81
CA ASP A 144 -4.20 -0.42 -4.08
C ASP A 144 -3.49 0.29 -5.25
N ARG A 145 -3.49 1.63 -5.27
CA ARG A 145 -2.84 2.43 -6.32
C ARG A 145 -1.31 2.28 -6.32
N ALA A 146 -0.68 2.21 -5.14
CA ALA A 146 0.75 1.93 -5.03
C ALA A 146 1.08 0.54 -5.59
N MET A 147 0.28 -0.47 -5.25
CA MET A 147 0.46 -1.84 -5.74
C MET A 147 0.19 -1.96 -7.24
N ILE A 148 -0.82 -1.29 -7.79
CA ILE A 148 -1.06 -1.25 -9.24
C ILE A 148 0.16 -0.71 -9.97
N ARG A 149 0.80 0.35 -9.46
CA ARG A 149 2.04 0.91 -10.04
C ARG A 149 3.20 -0.06 -9.95
N LEU A 150 3.39 -0.70 -8.79
CA LEU A 150 4.41 -1.73 -8.60
C LEU A 150 4.22 -2.88 -9.59
N LEU A 151 3.00 -3.41 -9.68
CA LEU A 151 2.68 -4.55 -10.55
C LEU A 151 2.69 -4.17 -12.04
N SER A 152 2.58 -2.88 -12.35
CA SER A 152 2.69 -2.36 -13.72
C SER A 152 4.15 -2.16 -14.17
N SER A 153 5.11 -2.09 -13.24
CA SER A 153 6.54 -1.89 -13.55
C SER A 153 7.08 -3.02 -14.44
N PRO A 154 7.63 -2.70 -15.64
CA PRO A 154 8.28 -3.69 -16.49
C PRO A 154 9.42 -4.44 -15.80
N GLU A 155 10.17 -3.74 -14.94
CA GLU A 155 11.29 -4.30 -14.17
C GLU A 155 10.79 -5.33 -13.16
N PHE A 156 9.71 -5.02 -12.46
CA PHE A 156 9.09 -5.98 -11.54
C PHE A 156 8.56 -7.20 -12.29
N LYS A 157 7.85 -7.00 -13.40
CA LYS A 157 7.33 -8.10 -14.24
C LYS A 157 8.44 -9.04 -14.71
N SER A 158 9.54 -8.47 -15.18
CA SER A 158 10.72 -9.23 -15.62
C SER A 158 11.36 -9.99 -14.45
N ALA A 159 11.56 -9.33 -13.31
CA ALA A 159 12.16 -9.94 -12.13
C ALA A 159 11.28 -11.05 -11.55
N ALA A 160 9.97 -10.87 -11.47
CA ALA A 160 9.03 -11.86 -10.95
C ALA A 160 9.04 -13.18 -11.75
N CYS A 161 9.45 -13.15 -13.03
CA CYS A 161 9.54 -14.31 -13.89
C CYS A 161 10.94 -14.95 -13.96
N SER A 162 12.00 -14.19 -13.66
CA SER A 162 13.40 -14.62 -13.85
C SER A 162 14.18 -14.80 -12.54
N CYS A 163 13.71 -14.20 -11.44
CA CYS A 163 14.34 -14.32 -10.14
C CYS A 163 14.12 -15.73 -9.58
N SER A 164 15.21 -16.42 -9.24
CA SER A 164 15.21 -17.78 -8.67
C SER A 164 16.22 -17.90 -7.53
#